data_AF-A0AAV3XMT7-F1
#
_entry.id   AF-A0AAV3XMT7-F1
#
_cell.length_a   1.000
_cell.length_b   1.000
_cell.length_c   1.000
_cell.angle_alpha   90.00
_cell.angle_beta   90.00
_cell.angle_gamma   90.00
#
_symmetry.space_group_name_H-M   'P 1'
#
loop_
_entity.id
_entity.type
_entity.pdbx_description
1 polymer ?
#
loop_
_entity_poly.entity_id
_entity_poly.type
_entity_poly.pdbx_seq_one_letter_code
_entity_poly.pdbx_strand_id
1 'polypeptide(L)'
;MGYTATDTSSDLADICDKHEELLRQMGDEISPFPDSKIGVYLSHFRISIEFLREEMAGRIMSVVSPMAIQSVSWGKPFIYEVSSSNHQVQIPVPSNSTLANTISESDFLNRPPKFFQKGKETIWLQILNLDARMDSEIGPIRIILGETLKREHPDIFKPSLGVAQSLGRKGFPAMLFFNPYALIETPLGSFRAIHGTLSYGRVTAFPPVGTPVSICECIPLEHIDEIREMMSSLSLTSVPTSVQTTQPLARIIGLSHPIDMELQVSGEEAFNLVERCIEYGSSDRGS
;
A
#
# COMPACT_ATOMS: atom_id res chain seq x y z
N MET A 1 -6.74 61.09 -9.52
CA MET A 1 -7.37 59.79 -9.80
C MET A 1 -6.26 58.79 -10.03
N GLY A 2 -5.93 57.97 -9.04
CA GLY A 2 -4.90 56.94 -9.15
C GLY A 2 -5.54 55.63 -9.59
N TYR A 3 -5.18 55.14 -10.78
CA TYR A 3 -5.50 53.79 -11.20
C TYR A 3 -4.48 52.84 -10.56
N THR A 4 -4.95 52.02 -9.62
CA THR A 4 -4.16 50.94 -9.01
C THR A 4 -3.96 49.82 -10.01
N ALA A 5 -2.74 49.69 -10.52
CA ALA A 5 -2.28 48.54 -11.30
C ALA A 5 -1.92 47.40 -10.34
N THR A 6 -2.91 46.63 -9.89
CA THR A 6 -2.66 45.49 -8.98
C THR A 6 -3.43 44.19 -9.30
N ASP A 7 -4.40 44.16 -10.22
CA ASP A 7 -5.24 42.95 -10.41
C ASP A 7 -4.81 42.01 -11.54
N THR A 8 -4.13 42.49 -12.58
CA THR A 8 -3.85 41.65 -13.78
C THR A 8 -2.88 40.50 -13.54
N SER A 9 -1.95 40.64 -12.59
CA SER A 9 -0.99 39.58 -12.27
C SER A 9 -1.62 38.43 -11.48
N SER A 10 -2.64 38.71 -10.68
CA SER A 10 -3.37 37.69 -9.90
C SER A 10 -4.28 36.89 -10.81
N ASP A 11 -5.00 37.57 -11.71
CA ASP A 11 -5.90 36.92 -12.66
C ASP A 11 -5.17 36.01 -13.66
N LEU A 12 -3.96 36.40 -14.11
CA LEU A 12 -3.14 35.58 -14.99
C LEU A 12 -2.62 34.32 -14.29
N ALA A 13 -2.20 34.43 -13.03
CA ALA A 13 -1.78 33.27 -12.23
C ALA A 13 -2.95 32.28 -12.05
N ASP A 14 -4.13 32.79 -11.72
CA ASP A 14 -5.35 31.98 -11.58
C ASP A 14 -5.75 31.27 -12.87
N ILE A 15 -5.56 31.90 -14.03
CA ILE A 15 -5.84 31.29 -15.34
C ILE A 15 -4.83 30.19 -15.67
N CYS A 16 -3.54 30.44 -15.43
CA CYS A 16 -2.49 29.44 -15.63
C CYS A 16 -2.71 28.21 -14.75
N ASP A 17 -3.06 28.40 -13.48
CA ASP A 17 -3.35 27.31 -12.55
C ASP A 17 -4.56 26.48 -12.99
N LYS A 18 -5.64 27.14 -13.44
CA LYS A 18 -6.83 26.45 -13.98
C LYS A 18 -6.50 25.68 -15.26
N HIS A 19 -5.68 26.25 -16.14
CA HIS A 19 -5.27 25.58 -17.37
C HIS A 19 -4.42 24.34 -17.09
N GLU A 20 -3.46 24.42 -16.16
CA GLU A 20 -2.68 23.26 -15.74
C GLU A 20 -3.55 22.17 -15.09
N GLU A 21 -4.49 22.57 -14.23
CA GLU A 21 -5.46 21.65 -13.63
C GLU A 21 -6.26 20.90 -14.69
N LEU A 22 -6.81 21.61 -15.68
CA LEU A 22 -7.54 21.01 -16.80
C LEU A 22 -6.67 20.05 -17.60
N LEU A 23 -5.42 20.41 -17.90
CA LEU A 23 -4.50 19.51 -18.61
C LEU A 23 -4.24 18.22 -17.83
N ARG A 24 -4.12 18.29 -16.50
CA ARG A 24 -3.90 17.11 -15.64
C ARG A 24 -5.14 16.20 -15.53
N GLN A 25 -6.34 16.72 -15.77
CA GLN A 25 -7.61 15.99 -15.67
C GLN A 25 -8.25 15.67 -17.03
N MET A 26 -7.66 16.15 -18.13
CA MET A 26 -8.21 16.00 -19.47
C MET A 26 -8.44 14.52 -19.81
N GLY A 27 -9.60 14.22 -20.40
CA GLY A 27 -9.98 12.88 -20.86
C GLY A 27 -10.65 11.98 -19.81
N ASP A 28 -10.74 12.40 -18.55
CA ASP A 28 -11.34 11.59 -17.47
C ASP A 28 -12.66 12.15 -16.96
N GLU A 29 -13.47 11.25 -16.41
CA GLU A 29 -14.60 11.62 -15.56
C GLU A 29 -14.09 12.16 -14.22
N ILE A 30 -14.53 13.37 -13.86
CA ILE A 30 -14.23 13.98 -12.55
C ILE A 30 -15.30 13.51 -11.57
N SER A 31 -14.86 12.77 -10.56
CA SER A 31 -15.72 12.27 -9.48
C SER A 31 -15.14 12.66 -8.12
N PRO A 32 -15.98 12.86 -7.09
CA PRO A 32 -15.49 13.14 -5.76
C PRO A 32 -14.78 11.90 -5.20
N PHE A 33 -13.86 12.15 -4.27
CA PHE A 33 -13.37 11.06 -3.44
C PHE A 33 -14.49 10.45 -2.58
N PRO A 34 -14.44 9.14 -2.29
CA PRO A 34 -15.44 8.49 -1.47
C PRO A 34 -15.35 8.93 0.00
N ASP A 35 -16.46 8.80 0.73
CA ASP A 35 -16.47 8.92 2.19
C ASP A 35 -15.66 7.80 2.86
N SER A 36 -15.29 8.00 4.13
CA SER A 36 -14.58 7.01 4.95
C SER A 36 -15.34 5.68 5.02
N LYS A 37 -14.66 4.56 4.79
CA LYS A 37 -15.27 3.23 4.80
C LYS A 37 -14.24 2.14 5.12
N ILE A 38 -14.74 1.03 5.64
CA ILE A 38 -14.05 -0.27 5.64
C ILE A 38 -14.66 -1.09 4.49
N GLY A 39 -13.82 -1.41 3.52
CA GLY A 39 -14.18 -2.20 2.34
C GLY A 39 -13.48 -3.55 2.33
N VAL A 40 -14.05 -4.48 1.57
CA VAL A 40 -13.47 -5.79 1.32
C VAL A 40 -13.42 -6.08 -0.17
N TYR A 41 -12.29 -6.63 -0.60
CA TYR A 41 -11.96 -6.77 -2.01
C TYR A 41 -11.41 -8.15 -2.30
N LEU A 42 -11.80 -8.64 -3.47
CA LEU A 42 -11.14 -9.76 -4.11
C LEU A 42 -9.95 -9.24 -4.91
N SER A 43 -8.79 -9.87 -4.70
CA SER A 43 -7.56 -9.54 -5.40
C SER A 43 -6.73 -10.80 -5.63
N HIS A 44 -5.80 -10.74 -6.57
CA HIS A 44 -4.79 -11.78 -6.74
C HIS A 44 -3.42 -11.16 -6.95
N PHE A 45 -2.38 -11.99 -6.85
CA PHE A 45 -1.00 -11.60 -7.09
C PHE A 45 -0.45 -12.31 -8.32
N ARG A 46 0.36 -11.60 -9.09
CA ARG A 46 1.28 -12.19 -10.07
C ARG A 46 2.67 -11.74 -9.69
N ILE A 47 3.52 -12.67 -9.31
CA ILE A 47 4.84 -12.36 -8.75
C ILE A 47 5.90 -13.11 -9.55
N SER A 48 6.93 -12.40 -9.96
CA SER A 48 8.16 -12.96 -10.51
C SER A 48 9.30 -12.70 -9.54
N ILE A 49 9.91 -13.76 -9.04
CA ILE A 49 11.01 -13.75 -8.07
C ILE A 49 12.27 -14.21 -8.76
N GLU A 50 13.33 -13.41 -8.68
CA GLU A 50 14.68 -13.79 -9.08
C GLU A 50 15.49 -14.19 -7.84
N PHE A 51 16.08 -15.37 -7.87
CA PHE A 51 16.99 -15.83 -6.83
C PHE A 51 18.41 -15.37 -7.14
N LEU A 52 19.07 -14.79 -6.15
CA LEU A 52 20.37 -14.14 -6.30
C LEU A 52 21.50 -14.94 -5.64
N ARG A 53 21.16 -15.87 -4.76
CA ARG A 53 22.12 -16.65 -3.97
C ARG A 53 21.76 -18.14 -3.95
N GLU A 54 22.70 -18.91 -3.44
CA GLU A 54 22.58 -20.36 -3.18
C GLU A 54 22.32 -21.17 -4.45
N GLU A 55 21.80 -22.39 -4.31
CA GLU A 55 21.59 -23.34 -5.40
C GLU A 55 20.58 -22.84 -6.45
N MET A 56 19.76 -21.86 -6.09
CA MET A 56 18.74 -21.28 -6.97
C MET A 56 19.23 -20.04 -7.72
N ALA A 57 20.46 -19.56 -7.47
CA ALA A 57 20.98 -18.32 -8.07
C ALA A 57 20.82 -18.26 -9.60
N GLY A 58 20.27 -17.16 -10.10
CA GLY A 58 19.99 -16.92 -11.52
C GLY A 58 18.68 -17.52 -12.01
N ARG A 59 17.95 -18.29 -11.20
CA ARG A 59 16.61 -18.77 -11.56
C ARG A 59 15.56 -17.69 -11.35
N ILE A 60 14.58 -17.68 -12.23
CA ILE A 60 13.37 -16.86 -12.11
C ILE A 60 12.18 -17.80 -11.94
N MET A 61 11.45 -17.60 -10.84
CA MET A 61 10.18 -18.26 -10.59
C MET A 61 9.05 -17.24 -10.84
N SER A 62 7.96 -17.67 -11.47
CA SER A 62 6.75 -16.85 -11.58
C SER A 62 5.55 -17.61 -11.03
N VAL A 63 4.75 -16.92 -10.22
CA VAL A 63 3.61 -17.49 -9.51
C VAL A 63 2.41 -16.57 -9.68
N VAL A 64 1.24 -17.17 -9.86
CA VAL A 64 -0.05 -16.48 -9.82
C VAL A 64 -0.83 -17.02 -8.64
N SER A 65 -1.19 -16.15 -7.70
CA SER A 65 -1.99 -16.57 -6.57
C SER A 65 -3.44 -16.85 -7.00
N PRO A 66 -4.12 -17.78 -6.34
CA PRO A 66 -5.57 -17.78 -6.28
C PRO A 66 -6.10 -16.43 -5.77
N MET A 67 -7.41 -16.24 -5.94
CA MET A 67 -8.12 -15.10 -5.39
C MET A 67 -8.02 -15.09 -3.87
N ALA A 68 -7.55 -13.97 -3.32
CA ALA A 68 -7.49 -13.68 -1.90
C ALA A 68 -8.44 -12.54 -1.56
N ILE A 69 -8.99 -12.57 -0.35
CA ILE A 69 -9.82 -11.50 0.19
C ILE A 69 -8.91 -10.55 0.99
N GLN A 70 -8.99 -9.26 0.71
CA GLN A 70 -8.34 -8.20 1.49
C GLN A 70 -9.36 -7.25 2.08
N SER A 71 -9.09 -6.77 3.29
CA SER A 71 -9.84 -5.67 3.90
C SER A 71 -9.01 -4.41 3.91
N VAL A 72 -9.61 -3.28 3.54
CA VAL A 72 -8.95 -1.97 3.49
C VAL A 72 -9.83 -0.96 4.18
N SER A 73 -9.23 -0.06 4.95
CA SER A 73 -9.89 1.07 5.56
C SER A 73 -9.32 2.37 5.01
N TRP A 74 -10.17 3.37 4.82
CA TRP A 74 -9.74 4.71 4.44
C TRP A 74 -10.51 5.80 5.18
N GLY A 75 -9.83 6.92 5.37
CA GLY A 75 -10.37 8.10 6.04
C GLY A 75 -11.24 8.95 5.13
N LYS A 76 -11.76 10.05 5.69
CA LYS A 76 -12.44 11.08 4.90
C LYS A 76 -11.43 11.88 4.07
N PRO A 77 -11.82 12.38 2.88
CA PRO A 77 -10.98 13.30 2.14
C PRO A 77 -10.71 14.57 2.94
N PHE A 78 -9.48 15.07 2.86
CA PHE A 78 -9.05 16.30 3.51
C PHE A 78 -8.10 17.08 2.60
N ILE A 79 -7.98 18.39 2.81
CA ILE A 79 -7.00 19.20 2.08
C ILE A 79 -5.64 19.04 2.76
N TYR A 80 -4.65 18.56 2.01
CA TYR A 80 -3.30 18.37 2.51
C TYR A 80 -2.61 19.71 2.73
N GLU A 81 -2.23 20.00 3.96
CA GLU A 81 -1.48 21.20 4.31
C GLU A 81 -0.02 20.84 4.56
N VAL A 82 0.91 21.72 4.16
CA VAL A 82 2.33 21.57 4.53
C VAL A 82 2.54 22.42 5.77
N SER A 83 2.10 21.94 6.92
CA SER A 83 2.53 22.49 8.20
C SER A 83 3.51 21.52 8.85
N SER A 84 4.43 22.04 9.65
CA SER A 84 5.39 21.31 10.49
C SER A 84 4.74 20.36 11.52
N SER A 85 3.43 20.15 11.44
CA SER A 85 2.65 19.21 12.23
C SER A 85 2.50 17.91 11.43
N ASN A 86 2.97 16.79 11.99
CA ASN A 86 2.67 15.45 11.52
C ASN A 86 1.16 15.35 11.24
N HIS A 87 0.78 15.38 9.96
CA HIS A 87 -0.62 15.22 9.59
C HIS A 87 -1.08 13.87 10.11
N GLN A 88 -2.22 13.90 10.78
CA GLN A 88 -2.76 12.73 11.45
C GLN A 88 -4.24 12.63 11.09
N VAL A 89 -4.63 11.48 10.54
CA VAL A 89 -6.01 11.22 10.13
C VAL A 89 -6.52 9.98 10.81
N GLN A 90 -7.78 10.04 11.23
CA GLN A 90 -8.48 8.89 11.75
C GLN A 90 -9.12 8.11 10.60
N ILE A 91 -9.00 6.79 10.69
CA ILE A 91 -9.63 5.84 9.79
C ILE A 91 -10.57 4.93 10.60
N PRO A 92 -11.68 4.46 10.03
CA PRO A 92 -12.52 3.49 10.71
C PRO A 92 -11.78 2.16 10.86
N VAL A 93 -11.73 1.59 12.07
CA VAL A 93 -11.20 0.24 12.29
C VAL A 93 -12.27 -0.64 12.92
N PRO A 94 -12.33 -1.94 12.59
CA PRO A 94 -13.19 -2.92 13.25
C PRO A 94 -12.95 -2.98 14.76
N SER A 95 -13.96 -3.34 15.54
CA SER A 95 -13.85 -3.36 17.01
C SER A 95 -12.85 -4.40 17.52
N ASN A 96 -12.66 -5.48 16.76
CA ASN A 96 -11.72 -6.57 17.02
C ASN A 96 -10.35 -6.37 16.36
N SER A 97 -10.11 -5.23 15.70
CA SER A 97 -8.81 -4.88 15.12
C SER A 97 -7.86 -4.40 16.21
N THR A 98 -6.63 -4.90 16.21
CA THR A 98 -5.53 -4.42 17.06
C THR A 98 -4.73 -3.30 16.38
N LEU A 99 -4.94 -3.06 15.08
CA LEU A 99 -4.26 -1.99 14.34
C LEU A 99 -4.64 -0.60 14.85
N ALA A 100 -3.72 0.36 14.67
CA ALA A 100 -4.00 1.74 15.00
C ALA A 100 -5.12 2.29 14.10
N ASN A 101 -6.04 3.03 14.69
CA ASN A 101 -7.11 3.72 13.95
C ASN A 101 -6.69 5.09 13.39
N THR A 102 -5.39 5.37 13.46
CA THR A 102 -4.86 6.68 13.18
C THR A 102 -3.58 6.50 12.38
N ILE A 103 -3.52 7.18 11.23
CA ILE A 103 -2.35 7.20 10.36
C ILE A 103 -1.71 8.57 10.50
N SER A 104 -0.39 8.60 10.66
CA SER A 104 0.43 9.79 10.61
C SER A 104 1.35 9.80 9.38
N GLU A 105 1.73 10.97 8.90
CA GLU A 105 2.66 11.11 7.78
C GLU A 105 4.01 10.42 8.04
N SER A 106 4.46 10.40 9.29
CA SER A 106 5.68 9.72 9.72
C SER A 106 5.62 8.19 9.66
N ASP A 107 4.42 7.61 9.52
CA ASP A 107 4.25 6.16 9.43
C ASP A 107 4.60 5.62 8.03
N PHE A 108 4.66 6.50 7.02
CA PHE A 108 5.04 6.12 5.65
C PHE A 108 6.55 5.90 5.54
N LEU A 109 6.95 4.66 5.25
CA LEU A 109 8.35 4.23 5.24
C LEU A 109 9.20 4.88 4.17
N ASN A 110 8.62 5.04 2.98
CA ASN A 110 9.28 5.69 1.84
C ASN A 110 8.34 6.77 1.35
N ARG A 111 8.84 8.00 1.15
CA ARG A 111 8.03 9.11 0.69
C ARG A 111 8.45 9.47 -0.72
N PRO A 112 7.60 9.25 -1.74
CA PRO A 112 7.97 9.58 -3.11
C PRO A 112 8.18 11.10 -3.23
N PRO A 113 9.29 11.53 -3.86
CA PRO A 113 9.51 12.94 -4.12
C PRO A 113 8.32 13.55 -4.87
N LYS A 114 7.89 14.75 -4.45
CA LYS A 114 6.82 15.53 -5.10
C LYS A 114 5.41 14.91 -5.08
N PHE A 115 5.19 13.80 -4.36
CA PHE A 115 3.86 13.22 -4.23
C PHE A 115 2.93 14.09 -3.38
N PHE A 116 3.40 14.51 -2.20
CA PHE A 116 2.60 15.31 -1.26
C PHE A 116 2.61 16.79 -1.65
N GLN A 117 1.57 17.26 -2.32
CA GLN A 117 1.41 18.65 -2.73
C GLN A 117 0.38 19.38 -1.85
N LYS A 118 0.75 20.57 -1.37
CA LYS A 118 -0.11 21.44 -0.58
C LYS A 118 -1.39 21.81 -1.35
N GLY A 119 -2.52 21.90 -0.66
CA GLY A 119 -3.78 22.39 -1.20
C GLY A 119 -4.53 21.37 -2.07
N LYS A 120 -4.01 20.15 -2.18
CA LYS A 120 -4.65 19.04 -2.90
C LYS A 120 -5.48 18.20 -1.94
N GLU A 121 -6.67 17.83 -2.36
CA GLU A 121 -7.49 16.89 -1.61
C GLU A 121 -6.80 15.51 -1.58
N THR A 122 -6.84 14.87 -0.43
CA THR A 122 -6.05 13.67 -0.13
C THR A 122 -6.90 12.72 0.72
N ILE A 123 -6.76 11.41 0.47
CA ILE A 123 -7.29 10.33 1.31
C ILE A 123 -6.14 9.42 1.70
N TRP A 124 -6.07 9.05 2.98
CA TRP A 124 -5.16 8.01 3.46
C TRP A 124 -5.93 6.73 3.73
N LEU A 125 -5.23 5.63 3.55
CA LEU A 125 -5.78 4.29 3.67
C LEU A 125 -4.78 3.35 4.36
N GLN A 126 -5.32 2.28 4.91
CA GLN A 126 -4.56 1.19 5.49
C GLN A 126 -5.17 -0.14 5.05
N ILE A 127 -4.32 -1.07 4.63
CA ILE A 127 -4.75 -2.46 4.47
C ILE A 127 -4.84 -3.09 5.85
N LEU A 128 -6.03 -3.53 6.23
CA LEU A 128 -6.31 -4.07 7.55
C LEU A 128 -5.88 -5.52 7.66
N ASN A 129 -6.18 -6.35 6.67
CA ASN A 129 -5.70 -7.73 6.63
C ASN A 129 -5.75 -8.32 5.23
N LEU A 130 -4.77 -9.17 4.92
CA LEU A 130 -4.73 -10.09 3.79
C LEU A 130 -3.81 -11.25 4.13
N ASP A 131 -4.22 -12.45 3.74
CA ASP A 131 -3.42 -13.68 3.77
C ASP A 131 -3.71 -14.43 2.47
N ALA A 132 -2.78 -14.31 1.53
CA ALA A 132 -2.88 -14.99 0.24
C ALA A 132 -1.96 -16.21 0.23
N ARG A 133 -2.52 -17.35 -0.15
CA ARG A 133 -1.81 -18.64 -0.16
C ARG A 133 -1.83 -19.21 -1.57
N MET A 134 -0.70 -19.73 -2.01
CA MET A 134 -0.54 -20.26 -3.36
C MET A 134 0.49 -21.37 -3.38
N ASP A 135 0.40 -22.27 -4.36
CA ASP A 135 1.41 -23.29 -4.59
C ASP A 135 2.38 -22.81 -5.68
N SER A 136 3.65 -23.20 -5.57
CA SER A 136 4.71 -22.84 -6.51
C SER A 136 5.69 -23.98 -6.74
N GLU A 137 6.64 -23.82 -7.67
CA GLU A 137 7.67 -24.83 -7.94
C GLU A 137 8.61 -25.10 -6.77
N ILE A 138 8.74 -24.14 -5.83
CA ILE A 138 9.55 -24.31 -4.61
C ILE A 138 8.70 -24.78 -3.41
N GLY A 139 7.41 -25.04 -3.62
CA GLY A 139 6.44 -25.39 -2.59
C GLY A 139 5.46 -24.25 -2.25
N PRO A 140 4.71 -24.34 -1.14
CA PRO A 140 3.68 -23.37 -0.81
C PRO A 140 4.26 -22.00 -0.46
N ILE A 141 3.65 -20.95 -1.00
CA ILE A 141 3.95 -19.55 -0.70
C ILE A 141 2.76 -18.92 0.00
N ARG A 142 3.03 -18.12 1.03
CA ARG A 142 2.02 -17.35 1.76
C ARG A 142 2.46 -15.89 1.85
N ILE A 143 1.55 -14.97 1.58
CA ILE A 143 1.78 -13.52 1.65
C ILE A 143 0.83 -12.96 2.69
N ILE A 144 1.38 -12.41 3.77
CA ILE A 144 0.61 -11.84 4.88
C ILE A 144 0.97 -10.39 5.11
N LEU A 145 -0.04 -9.61 5.49
CA LEU A 145 0.09 -8.21 5.88
C LEU A 145 -1.09 -7.79 6.77
N GLY A 146 -0.94 -6.69 7.50
CA GLY A 146 -1.99 -6.21 8.41
C GLY A 146 -2.09 -7.06 9.69
N GLU A 147 -3.30 -7.35 10.16
CA GLU A 147 -3.55 -8.07 11.43
C GLU A 147 -2.89 -9.43 11.50
N THR A 148 -2.92 -10.21 10.41
CA THR A 148 -2.27 -11.54 10.40
C THR A 148 -0.78 -11.42 10.65
N LEU A 149 -0.11 -10.49 9.95
CA LEU A 149 1.31 -10.23 10.15
C LEU A 149 1.60 -9.71 11.57
N LYS A 150 0.77 -8.79 12.08
CA LYS A 150 0.93 -8.26 13.44
C LYS A 150 0.79 -9.34 14.51
N ARG A 151 -0.13 -10.28 14.31
CA ARG A 151 -0.41 -11.38 15.23
C ARG A 151 0.70 -12.43 15.24
N GLU A 152 1.24 -12.77 14.07
CA GLU A 152 2.22 -13.86 13.92
C GLU A 152 3.69 -13.38 14.05
N HIS A 153 3.97 -12.13 13.66
CA HIS A 153 5.30 -11.52 13.74
C HIS A 153 5.25 -10.08 14.29
N PRO A 154 4.76 -9.88 15.53
CA PRO A 154 4.59 -8.54 16.11
C PRO A 154 5.90 -7.76 16.22
N ASP A 155 7.03 -8.46 16.37
CA ASP A 155 8.37 -7.90 16.56
C ASP A 155 8.90 -7.17 15.32
N ILE A 156 8.43 -7.55 14.14
CA ILE A 156 8.83 -6.96 12.85
C ILE A 156 7.66 -6.27 12.13
N PHE A 157 6.51 -6.13 12.76
CA PHE A 157 5.32 -5.57 12.12
C PHE A 157 5.45 -4.07 11.83
N LYS A 158 4.94 -3.66 10.65
CA LYS A 158 4.58 -2.28 10.32
C LYS A 158 3.26 -2.25 9.54
N PRO A 159 2.48 -1.16 9.64
CA PRO A 159 1.24 -1.04 8.90
C PRO A 159 1.49 -0.93 7.39
N SER A 160 0.60 -1.55 6.60
CA SER A 160 0.54 -1.37 5.14
C SER A 160 -0.31 -0.15 4.83
N LEU A 161 0.31 0.95 4.41
CA LEU A 161 -0.33 2.25 4.23
C LEU A 161 -0.39 2.67 2.77
N GLY A 162 -1.38 3.48 2.43
CA GLY A 162 -1.44 4.15 1.14
C GLY A 162 -2.08 5.53 1.23
N VAL A 163 -1.99 6.26 0.12
CA VAL A 163 -2.57 7.58 -0.03
C VAL A 163 -2.94 7.83 -1.49
N ALA A 164 -4.12 8.41 -1.69
CA ALA A 164 -4.54 9.02 -2.95
C ALA A 164 -4.53 10.54 -2.80
N GLN A 165 -3.96 11.26 -3.78
CA GLN A 165 -4.01 12.72 -3.83
C GLN A 165 -4.53 13.19 -5.19
N SER A 166 -5.46 14.13 -5.19
CA SER A 166 -6.09 14.65 -6.41
C SER A 166 -5.05 15.25 -7.37
N LEU A 167 -5.19 15.00 -8.67
CA LEU A 167 -4.42 15.68 -9.70
C LEU A 167 -4.87 17.14 -9.86
N GLY A 168 -6.19 17.37 -9.80
CA GLY A 168 -6.82 18.69 -9.70
C GLY A 168 -6.91 19.19 -8.26
N ARG A 169 -7.82 20.11 -7.97
CA ARG A 169 -8.05 20.62 -6.60
C ARG A 169 -8.71 19.58 -5.68
N LYS A 170 -9.62 18.76 -6.23
CA LYS A 170 -10.44 17.79 -5.48
C LYS A 170 -10.71 16.53 -6.28
N GLY A 171 -10.94 15.43 -5.56
CA GLY A 171 -11.40 14.15 -6.09
C GLY A 171 -10.48 13.53 -7.14
N PHE A 172 -11.10 12.79 -8.04
CA PHE A 172 -10.46 12.13 -9.17
C PHE A 172 -10.35 13.06 -10.39
N PRO A 173 -9.40 12.79 -11.29
CA PRO A 173 -8.37 11.76 -11.18
C PRO A 173 -7.33 12.08 -10.11
N ALA A 174 -6.71 11.04 -9.57
CA ALA A 174 -5.76 11.13 -8.46
C ALA A 174 -4.47 10.34 -8.76
N MET A 175 -3.38 10.71 -8.11
CA MET A 175 -2.21 9.84 -7.98
C MET A 175 -2.40 8.95 -6.76
N LEU A 176 -2.00 7.69 -6.87
CA LEU A 176 -2.11 6.72 -5.80
C LEU A 176 -0.77 6.08 -5.50
N PHE A 177 -0.48 6.00 -4.20
CA PHE A 177 0.77 5.55 -3.65
C PHE A 177 0.51 4.57 -2.50
N PHE A 178 1.27 3.47 -2.46
CA PHE A 178 1.23 2.49 -1.38
C PHE A 178 2.64 2.11 -0.90
N ASN A 179 2.78 2.03 0.41
CA ASN A 179 3.85 1.34 1.15
C ASN A 179 3.29 0.02 1.70
N PRO A 180 3.19 -1.05 0.89
CA PRO A 180 2.87 -2.35 1.44
C PRO A 180 4.03 -2.80 2.33
N TYR A 181 3.68 -3.28 3.51
CA TYR A 181 4.59 -3.99 4.40
C TYR A 181 4.06 -5.41 4.54
N ALA A 182 4.63 -6.30 3.75
CA ALA A 182 4.22 -7.69 3.68
C ALA A 182 5.36 -8.63 4.09
N LEU A 183 4.98 -9.82 4.50
CA LEU A 183 5.87 -10.93 4.71
C LEU A 183 5.48 -12.05 3.74
N ILE A 184 6.48 -12.59 3.05
CA ILE A 184 6.34 -13.70 2.10
C ILE A 184 7.01 -14.91 2.74
N GLU A 185 6.19 -15.89 3.11
CA GLU A 185 6.63 -17.17 3.65
C GLU A 185 6.78 -18.17 2.50
N THR A 186 7.90 -18.88 2.50
CA THR A 186 8.23 -19.93 1.53
C THR A 186 8.96 -21.07 2.25
N PRO A 187 9.17 -22.22 1.61
CA PRO A 187 10.00 -23.28 2.19
C PRO A 187 11.48 -22.90 2.34
N LEU A 188 11.91 -21.83 1.67
CA LEU A 188 13.27 -21.28 1.79
C LEU A 188 13.42 -20.29 2.95
N GLY A 189 12.33 -19.98 3.65
CA GLY A 189 12.31 -19.04 4.75
C GLY A 189 11.22 -17.98 4.61
N SER A 190 11.25 -17.03 5.55
CA SER A 190 10.31 -15.92 5.62
C SER A 190 11.00 -14.62 5.29
N PHE A 191 10.43 -13.88 4.35
CA PHE A 191 11.06 -12.71 3.77
C PHE A 191 10.18 -11.50 3.93
N ARG A 192 10.75 -10.43 4.45
CA ARG A 192 10.13 -9.13 4.42
C ARG A 192 10.17 -8.58 2.99
N ALA A 193 9.01 -8.14 2.51
CA ALA A 193 8.85 -7.46 1.23
C ALA A 193 8.30 -6.05 1.47
N ILE A 194 9.18 -5.05 1.43
CA ILE A 194 8.80 -3.63 1.47
C ILE A 194 8.98 -3.05 0.07
N HIS A 195 7.92 -2.50 -0.50
CA HIS A 195 8.03 -1.70 -1.71
C HIS A 195 7.98 -0.20 -1.39
N GLY A 196 8.86 0.56 -2.04
CA GLY A 196 8.95 2.01 -1.89
C GLY A 196 7.73 2.73 -2.44
N THR A 197 7.38 2.52 -3.71
CA THR A 197 6.33 3.24 -4.44
C THR A 197 5.56 2.34 -5.40
N LEU A 198 4.52 1.66 -4.91
CA LEU A 198 3.54 1.07 -5.81
C LEU A 198 2.75 2.22 -6.44
N SER A 199 3.16 2.63 -7.65
CA SER A 199 2.48 3.70 -8.38
C SER A 199 1.43 3.07 -9.27
N TYR A 200 0.16 3.34 -8.96
CA TYR A 200 -0.93 3.07 -9.90
C TYR A 200 -0.96 4.12 -11.03
N GLY A 201 -0.06 5.11 -10.99
CA GLY A 201 -0.15 6.29 -11.84
C GLY A 201 -1.45 7.05 -11.54
N ARG A 202 -2.17 7.36 -12.61
CA ARG A 202 -3.44 8.10 -12.59
C ARG A 202 -4.60 7.14 -12.38
N VAL A 203 -5.38 7.34 -11.31
CA VAL A 203 -6.60 6.56 -11.00
C VAL A 203 -7.84 7.44 -11.06
N THR A 204 -8.97 6.87 -11.46
CA THR A 204 -10.26 7.56 -11.62
C THR A 204 -11.35 7.08 -10.65
N ALA A 205 -11.04 6.05 -9.85
CA ALA A 205 -11.93 5.52 -8.83
C ALA A 205 -11.11 4.91 -7.68
N PHE A 206 -11.74 4.76 -6.52
CA PHE A 206 -11.15 4.08 -5.38
C PHE A 206 -12.13 3.06 -4.78
N PRO A 207 -11.71 1.79 -4.59
CA PRO A 207 -10.42 1.24 -5.03
C PRO A 207 -10.26 1.25 -6.57
N PRO A 208 -9.04 1.20 -7.09
CA PRO A 208 -8.78 1.20 -8.54
C PRO A 208 -9.00 -0.21 -9.14
N VAL A 209 -10.26 -0.66 -9.19
CA VAL A 209 -10.64 -1.98 -9.74
C VAL A 209 -10.13 -2.12 -11.18
N GLY A 210 -9.53 -3.28 -11.49
CA GLY A 210 -9.00 -3.58 -12.83
C GLY A 210 -7.73 -2.83 -13.20
N THR A 211 -7.21 -1.94 -12.35
CA THR A 211 -5.94 -1.25 -12.59
C THR A 211 -4.81 -2.07 -11.97
N PRO A 212 -3.91 -2.67 -12.78
CA PRO A 212 -2.79 -3.42 -12.24
C PRO A 212 -1.80 -2.47 -11.58
N VAL A 213 -1.37 -2.82 -10.37
CA VAL A 213 -0.16 -2.23 -9.80
C VAL A 213 1.04 -2.82 -10.50
N SER A 214 2.08 -2.01 -10.68
CA SER A 214 3.40 -2.53 -11.01
C SER A 214 4.44 -1.91 -10.10
N ILE A 215 5.47 -2.70 -9.83
CA ILE A 215 6.66 -2.23 -9.12
C ILE A 215 7.50 -1.39 -10.08
N CYS A 216 8.07 -0.30 -9.57
CA CYS A 216 8.97 0.54 -10.35
C CYS A 216 10.43 0.08 -10.22
N GLU A 217 10.74 -0.64 -9.14
CA GLU A 217 12.07 -1.14 -8.79
C GLU A 217 11.94 -2.56 -8.23
N CYS A 218 13.02 -3.34 -8.31
CA CYS A 218 13.01 -4.68 -7.73
C CYS A 218 12.89 -4.62 -6.20
N ILE A 219 12.03 -5.44 -5.60
CA ILE A 219 11.87 -5.51 -4.14
C ILE A 219 12.87 -6.53 -3.59
N PRO A 220 13.84 -6.12 -2.76
CA PRO A 220 14.67 -7.09 -2.06
C PRO A 220 13.83 -7.93 -1.10
N LEU A 221 14.07 -9.25 -1.08
CA LEU A 221 13.47 -10.17 -0.10
C LEU A 221 14.46 -10.37 1.04
N GLU A 222 14.26 -9.63 2.13
CA GLU A 222 15.14 -9.62 3.29
C GLU A 222 14.70 -10.70 4.28
N HIS A 223 15.60 -11.60 4.68
CA HIS A 223 15.25 -12.68 5.60
C HIS A 223 14.92 -12.13 6.99
N ILE A 224 13.82 -12.57 7.60
CA ILE A 224 13.37 -11.99 8.86
C ILE A 224 14.32 -12.23 10.03
N ASP A 225 15.05 -13.34 10.01
CA ASP A 225 16.02 -13.63 11.07
C ASP A 225 17.23 -12.68 11.01
N GLU A 226 17.67 -12.28 9.81
CA GLU A 226 18.70 -11.24 9.65
C GLU A 226 18.22 -9.89 10.20
N ILE A 227 16.93 -9.56 9.98
CA ILE A 227 16.32 -8.34 10.54
C ILE A 227 16.33 -8.39 12.07
N ARG A 228 15.93 -9.52 12.66
CA ARG A 228 15.91 -9.72 14.12
C ARG A 228 17.29 -9.67 14.74
N GLU A 229 18.27 -10.30 14.12
CA GLU A 229 19.67 -10.27 14.54
C GLU A 229 20.23 -8.85 14.49
N MET A 230 19.93 -8.10 13.42
CA MET A 230 20.35 -6.71 13.31
C MET A 230 19.70 -5.82 14.38
N MET A 231 18.39 -5.99 14.64
CA MET A 231 17.70 -5.26 15.70
C MET A 231 18.31 -5.55 17.07
N SER A 232 18.62 -6.82 17.35
CA SER A 232 19.18 -7.26 18.62
C SER A 232 20.61 -6.75 18.82
N SER A 233 21.46 -6.89 17.80
CA SER A 233 22.89 -6.48 17.87
C SER A 233 23.08 -4.97 17.96
N LEU A 234 22.22 -4.19 17.29
CA LEU A 234 22.27 -2.73 17.31
C LEU A 234 21.39 -2.12 18.42
N SER A 235 20.77 -2.95 19.28
CA SER A 235 19.83 -2.51 20.33
C SER A 235 18.74 -1.57 19.78
N LEU A 236 18.26 -1.83 18.57
CA LEU A 236 17.25 -1.02 17.91
C LEU A 236 15.89 -1.33 18.49
N THR A 237 15.17 -0.29 18.92
CA THR A 237 13.79 -0.39 19.37
C THR A 237 12.78 -0.36 18.21
N SER A 238 13.25 -0.17 16.98
CA SER A 238 12.41 -0.03 15.79
C SER A 238 12.97 -0.82 14.63
N VAL A 239 12.05 -1.39 13.83
CA VAL A 239 12.40 -2.17 12.66
C VAL A 239 13.06 -1.26 11.60
N PRO A 240 14.25 -1.63 11.09
CA PRO A 240 14.99 -0.89 10.07
C PRO A 240 14.21 -0.76 8.77
N THR A 241 14.40 0.31 8.00
CA THR A 241 13.79 0.49 6.67
C THR A 241 14.44 -0.38 5.59
N SER A 242 15.70 -0.75 5.76
CA SER A 242 16.42 -1.74 4.95
C SER A 242 17.51 -2.41 5.77
N VAL A 243 17.85 -3.63 5.42
CA VAL A 243 19.01 -4.33 5.96
C VAL A 243 20.19 -4.06 5.03
N GLN A 244 21.28 -3.48 5.56
CA GLN A 244 22.54 -3.33 4.82
C GLN A 244 23.29 -4.67 4.77
N THR A 245 22.66 -5.72 4.25
CA THR A 245 23.31 -7.03 4.08
C THR A 245 24.06 -7.10 2.75
N THR A 246 25.01 -8.05 2.70
CA THR A 246 25.37 -8.74 1.45
C THR A 246 24.10 -9.12 0.68
N GLN A 247 24.13 -8.97 -0.65
CA GLN A 247 23.02 -9.23 -1.60
C GLN A 247 21.90 -10.15 -1.06
N PRO A 248 20.61 -9.74 -1.13
CA PRO A 248 19.50 -10.52 -0.57
C PRO A 248 19.39 -11.89 -1.24
N LEU A 249 18.75 -12.87 -0.58
CA LEU A 249 18.59 -14.22 -1.16
C LEU A 249 17.88 -14.16 -2.52
N ALA A 250 16.85 -13.33 -2.60
CA ALA A 250 16.03 -13.16 -3.78
C ALA A 250 15.51 -11.72 -3.86
N ARG A 251 14.92 -11.38 -5.01
CA ARG A 251 14.20 -10.12 -5.20
C ARG A 251 12.97 -10.34 -6.07
N ILE A 252 11.90 -9.60 -5.81
CA ILE A 252 10.75 -9.53 -6.71
C ILE A 252 11.12 -8.60 -7.86
N ILE A 253 11.15 -9.15 -9.07
CA ILE A 253 11.44 -8.42 -10.31
C ILE A 253 10.18 -8.10 -11.11
N GLY A 254 9.05 -8.70 -10.75
CA GLY A 254 7.74 -8.36 -11.27
C GLY A 254 6.68 -8.60 -10.20
N LEU A 255 5.77 -7.64 -10.00
CA LEU A 255 4.64 -7.78 -9.11
C LEU A 255 3.45 -7.06 -9.71
N SER A 256 2.34 -7.77 -9.80
CA SER A 256 1.03 -7.22 -10.11
C SER A 256 0.04 -7.63 -9.02
N HIS A 257 -0.67 -6.65 -8.47
CA HIS A 257 -1.71 -6.85 -7.45
C HIS A 257 -3.03 -6.20 -7.90
N PRO A 258 -3.70 -6.78 -8.92
CA PRO A 258 -5.01 -6.30 -9.35
C PRO A 258 -6.06 -6.49 -8.26
N ILE A 259 -6.92 -5.48 -8.14
CA ILE A 259 -8.19 -5.58 -7.41
C ILE A 259 -9.25 -5.97 -8.43
N ASP A 260 -9.78 -7.17 -8.30
CA ASP A 260 -10.71 -7.75 -9.28
C ASP A 260 -12.15 -7.30 -9.03
N MET A 261 -12.56 -7.23 -7.75
CA MET A 261 -13.93 -6.87 -7.40
C MET A 261 -14.03 -6.35 -5.95
N GLU A 262 -14.91 -5.38 -5.73
CA GLU A 262 -15.43 -5.05 -4.41
C GLU A 262 -16.57 -5.99 -4.01
N LEU A 263 -16.45 -6.64 -2.86
CA LEU A 263 -17.55 -7.40 -2.30
C LEU A 263 -18.59 -6.46 -1.71
N GLN A 264 -19.87 -6.81 -1.85
CA GLN A 264 -21.00 -6.03 -1.34
C GLN A 264 -21.20 -6.26 0.18
N VAL A 265 -20.09 -6.21 0.92
CA VAL A 265 -20.00 -6.34 2.37
C VAL A 265 -19.19 -5.14 2.87
N SER A 266 -19.58 -4.54 3.98
CA SER A 266 -18.95 -3.30 4.46
C SER A 266 -18.81 -3.25 5.97
N GLY A 267 -17.99 -2.33 6.46
CA GLY A 267 -17.83 -2.10 7.89
C GLY A 267 -17.10 -3.26 8.58
N GLU A 268 -17.55 -3.61 9.77
CA GLU A 268 -16.95 -4.68 10.57
C GLU A 268 -17.08 -6.06 9.92
N GLU A 269 -18.19 -6.32 9.21
CA GLU A 269 -18.40 -7.61 8.55
C GLU A 269 -17.42 -7.84 7.38
N ALA A 270 -16.97 -6.77 6.73
CA ALA A 270 -15.95 -6.83 5.70
C ALA A 270 -14.63 -7.41 6.24
N PHE A 271 -14.25 -7.00 7.45
CA PHE A 271 -13.07 -7.50 8.13
C PHE A 271 -13.26 -8.92 8.68
N ASN A 272 -14.39 -9.19 9.33
CA ASN A 272 -14.70 -10.51 9.86
C ASN A 272 -14.76 -11.59 8.77
N LEU A 273 -15.20 -11.23 7.57
CA LEU A 273 -15.15 -12.14 6.42
C LEU A 273 -13.72 -12.58 6.10
N VAL A 274 -12.76 -11.65 6.13
CA VAL A 274 -11.34 -11.95 5.92
C VAL A 274 -10.84 -12.88 7.02
N GLU A 275 -11.06 -12.56 8.30
CA GLU A 275 -10.63 -13.42 9.42
C GLU A 275 -11.17 -14.84 9.28
N ARG A 276 -12.46 -15.02 8.98
CA ARG A 276 -13.06 -16.35 8.78
C ARG A 276 -12.39 -17.10 7.63
N CYS A 277 -12.16 -16.44 6.49
CA CYS A 277 -11.48 -17.09 5.36
C CYS A 277 -10.06 -17.54 5.72
N ILE A 278 -9.35 -16.78 6.54
CA ILE A 278 -8.01 -17.12 7.02
C ILE A 278 -8.05 -18.30 7.99
N GLU A 279 -9.01 -18.33 8.90
CA GLU A 279 -9.24 -19.44 9.82
C GLU A 279 -9.57 -20.73 9.07
N TYR A 280 -10.53 -20.69 8.13
CA TYR A 280 -10.90 -21.85 7.31
C TYR A 280 -9.73 -22.35 6.45
N GLY A 281 -9.00 -21.45 5.79
CA GLY A 281 -7.83 -21.79 4.99
C GLY A 281 -6.66 -22.37 5.81
N SER A 282 -6.65 -22.12 7.13
CA SER A 282 -5.68 -22.72 8.05
C SER A 282 -6.12 -24.12 8.52
N SER A 283 -7.43 -24.38 8.63
CA SER A 283 -7.96 -25.69 9.04
C SER A 283 -7.85 -26.79 7.99
N ASP A 284 -7.94 -26.47 6.70
CA ASP A 284 -7.88 -27.47 5.61
C ASP A 284 -6.50 -28.14 5.42
N ARG A 285 -5.47 -27.71 6.16
CA ARG A 285 -4.14 -28.32 6.18
C ARG A 285 -3.81 -29.05 7.50
N GLY A 286 -4.78 -29.15 8.41
CA GLY A 286 -4.66 -29.82 9.71
C GLY A 286 -5.22 -31.25 9.76
N SER A 287 -5.56 -31.85 8.61
CA SER A 287 -6.12 -33.21 8.50
C SER A 287 -5.35 -34.08 7.53
#